data_AF-A0A6H9KR58-F1
#
_entry.id   AF-A0A6H9KR58-F1
#
_cell.length_a   1.000
_cell.length_b   1.000
_cell.length_c   1.000
_cell.angle_alpha   90.00
_cell.angle_beta   90.00
_cell.angle_gamma   90.00
#
_symmetry.space_group_name_H-M   'P 1'
#
loop_
_entity.id
_entity.type
_entity.pdbx_description
1 polymer ?
#
loop_
_entity_poly.entity_id
_entity_poly.type
_entity_poly.pdbx_seq_one_letter_code
_entity_poly.pdbx_strand_id
1 'polypeptide(L)'
;MNQYPSPMRDSIRTHARIADKKLPGLSFILSEPLPKPVAVFVADNALESNNPDLLIHFHGSKYVPENAVYNASQPLILAVANLGFGSSVYEHAFEKPTAFPALIETILDSVSARKSIERKSPQIYLSSFSAGYGAVRAILKNHLKRINGIILLDGLHTDYVPTRQVLAKGGSLNSEKLADFIKFGRLALADQKKMLITHSEIFPGTYASTTETADYMIKSLNLQRDSVLKWGPNGMQLLSETHQNGLTILGFAGNSAPDHIDHFHGLPEFLNVILDKK
;
A
#
# COMPACT_ATOMS: atom_id res chain seq x y z
N MET A 1 0.93 -0.92 -20.79
CA MET A 1 0.90 0.30 -21.64
C MET A 1 1.69 1.38 -20.92
N ASN A 2 2.49 2.16 -21.65
CA ASN A 2 3.39 3.15 -21.04
C ASN A 2 2.61 4.39 -20.59
N GLN A 3 2.84 4.81 -19.35
CA GLN A 3 2.43 6.10 -18.78
C GLN A 3 3.16 7.24 -19.52
N TYR A 4 2.54 8.41 -19.64
CA TYR A 4 3.27 9.63 -20.00
C TYR A 4 4.09 10.09 -18.80
N PRO A 5 5.42 10.31 -18.94
CA PRO A 5 6.20 10.85 -17.85
C PRO A 5 5.61 12.19 -17.42
N SER A 6 5.69 12.50 -16.12
CA SER A 6 5.27 13.81 -15.67
C SER A 6 6.08 14.89 -16.39
N PRO A 7 5.42 15.95 -16.92
CA PRO A 7 6.14 17.08 -17.49
C PRO A 7 6.78 17.97 -16.41
N MET A 8 6.45 17.77 -15.12
CA MET A 8 6.91 18.63 -14.03
C MET A 8 8.24 18.15 -13.44
N ARG A 9 9.10 19.12 -13.13
CA ARG A 9 10.30 18.95 -12.30
C ARG A 9 10.13 19.79 -11.05
N ASP A 10 10.31 19.18 -9.89
CA ASP A 10 10.39 19.90 -8.62
C ASP A 10 11.86 20.16 -8.27
N SER A 11 12.19 21.41 -7.97
CA SER A 11 13.50 21.85 -7.51
C SER A 11 13.44 22.67 -6.21
N ILE A 12 12.28 22.71 -5.57
CA ILE A 12 12.01 23.51 -4.37
C ILE A 12 12.04 22.61 -3.14
N ARG A 13 11.32 21.47 -3.17
CA ARG A 13 11.27 20.55 -2.02
C ARG A 13 12.48 19.64 -1.97
N THR A 14 12.92 19.32 -0.76
CA THR A 14 14.10 18.47 -0.52
C THR A 14 13.86 17.01 -0.90
N HIS A 15 12.62 16.53 -0.79
CA HIS A 15 12.25 15.13 -1.01
C HIS A 15 13.14 14.19 -0.19
N ALA A 16 13.03 14.25 1.14
CA ALA A 16 13.87 13.46 2.04
C ALA A 16 13.73 11.96 1.74
N ARG A 17 14.84 11.22 1.84
CA ARG A 17 14.89 9.78 1.54
C ARG A 17 15.43 9.01 2.73
N ILE A 18 14.73 7.95 3.08
CA ILE A 18 15.26 6.91 3.97
C ILE A 18 16.52 6.34 3.33
N ALA A 19 17.59 6.25 4.10
CA ALA A 19 18.84 5.65 3.65
C ALA A 19 18.74 4.12 3.66
N ASP A 20 19.28 3.48 2.63
CA ASP A 20 19.43 2.02 2.60
C ASP A 20 20.54 1.61 3.59
N LYS A 21 20.12 1.16 4.77
CA LYS A 21 21.00 0.73 5.86
C LYS A 21 20.53 -0.63 6.35
N LYS A 22 21.49 -1.49 6.69
CA LYS A 22 21.20 -2.77 7.35
C LYS A 22 20.62 -2.50 8.74
N LEU A 23 19.43 -3.04 9.00
CA LEU A 23 18.77 -2.99 10.31
C LEU A 23 19.00 -4.31 11.07
N PRO A 24 19.06 -4.29 12.40
CA PRO A 24 19.16 -5.51 13.20
C PRO A 24 17.82 -6.27 13.17
N GLY A 25 17.93 -7.61 13.14
CA GLY A 25 16.81 -8.52 12.96
C GLY A 25 17.16 -9.73 12.11
N LEU A 26 16.14 -10.57 11.88
CA LEU A 26 16.23 -11.74 11.01
C LEU A 26 15.81 -11.34 9.59
N SER A 27 16.72 -11.49 8.61
CA SER A 27 16.43 -11.32 7.18
C SER A 27 16.69 -12.61 6.40
N PHE A 28 15.80 -12.99 5.50
CA PHE A 28 16.01 -14.09 4.56
C PHE A 28 15.14 -13.90 3.31
N ILE A 29 15.38 -14.72 2.28
CA ILE A 29 14.66 -14.70 1.02
C ILE A 29 13.86 -16.00 0.87
N LEU A 30 12.62 -15.88 0.42
CA LEU A 30 11.80 -16.98 -0.04
C LEU A 30 11.85 -17.02 -1.57
N SER A 31 12.25 -18.16 -2.14
CA SER A 31 12.25 -18.35 -3.60
C SER A 31 10.89 -18.76 -4.16
N GLU A 32 9.97 -19.17 -3.29
CA GLU A 32 8.61 -19.65 -3.58
C GLU A 32 7.63 -19.02 -2.55
N PRO A 33 6.31 -18.98 -2.80
CA PRO A 33 5.58 -19.53 -3.96
C PRO A 33 5.34 -18.53 -5.09
N LEU A 34 5.89 -17.31 -4.99
CA LEU A 34 5.72 -16.29 -6.01
C LEU A 34 6.75 -16.44 -7.14
N PRO A 35 6.44 -15.95 -8.37
CA PRO A 35 7.36 -16.05 -9.51
C PRO A 35 8.67 -15.25 -9.35
N LYS A 36 8.78 -14.43 -8.31
CA LYS A 36 10.01 -13.74 -7.93
C LYS A 36 10.23 -13.86 -6.43
N PRO A 37 11.50 -13.77 -5.98
CA PRO A 37 11.82 -13.91 -4.58
C PRO A 37 11.12 -12.86 -3.71
N VAL A 38 10.69 -13.29 -2.53
CA VAL A 38 10.09 -12.44 -1.49
C VAL A 38 11.11 -12.24 -0.38
N ALA A 39 11.45 -10.99 -0.09
CA ALA A 39 12.31 -10.68 1.04
C ALA A 39 11.49 -10.69 2.33
N VAL A 40 11.95 -11.41 3.35
CA VAL A 40 11.33 -11.46 4.67
C VAL A 40 12.25 -10.81 5.68
N PHE A 41 11.68 -9.97 6.54
CA PHE A 41 12.37 -9.32 7.63
C PHE A 41 11.54 -9.40 8.91
N VAL A 42 12.20 -9.69 10.03
CA VAL A 42 11.61 -9.68 11.37
C VAL A 42 12.56 -8.91 12.27
N ALA A 43 12.15 -7.72 12.72
CA ALA A 43 12.93 -6.89 13.63
C ALA A 43 13.05 -7.57 15.02
N ASP A 44 14.06 -7.21 15.80
CA ASP A 44 14.34 -7.86 17.09
C ASP A 44 13.14 -7.76 18.06
N ASN A 45 12.44 -6.63 18.10
CA ASN A 45 11.21 -6.47 18.90
C ASN A 45 10.09 -7.44 18.48
N ALA A 46 10.01 -7.80 17.21
CA ALA A 46 9.06 -8.78 16.70
C ALA A 46 9.52 -10.24 16.94
N LEU A 47 10.82 -10.47 17.06
CA LEU A 47 11.38 -11.77 17.48
C LEU A 47 11.10 -12.07 18.96
N GLU A 48 11.05 -11.03 19.79
CA GLU A 48 10.72 -11.14 21.22
C GLU A 48 9.20 -11.20 21.48
N SER A 49 8.39 -10.91 20.46
CA SER A 49 6.93 -10.96 20.56
C SER A 49 6.40 -12.38 20.43
N ASN A 50 5.45 -12.74 21.29
CA ASN A 50 4.76 -14.03 21.24
C ASN A 50 3.71 -14.12 20.10
N ASN A 51 3.38 -13.00 19.45
CA ASN A 51 2.38 -12.96 18.38
C ASN A 51 2.56 -11.71 17.49
N PRO A 52 3.64 -11.61 16.70
CA PRO A 52 3.80 -10.50 15.76
C PRO A 52 2.75 -10.58 14.64
N ASP A 53 2.21 -9.43 14.24
CA ASP A 53 1.31 -9.35 13.09
C ASP A 53 2.10 -9.40 11.77
N LEU A 54 1.42 -9.56 10.63
CA LEU A 54 2.08 -9.70 9.32
C LEU A 54 1.77 -8.51 8.41
N LEU A 55 2.80 -7.80 7.96
CA LEU A 55 2.74 -6.83 6.88
C LEU A 55 3.31 -7.43 5.59
N ILE A 56 2.51 -7.44 4.51
CA ILE A 56 2.99 -7.78 3.16
C ILE A 56 3.01 -6.50 2.32
N HIS A 57 4.19 -6.12 1.85
CA HIS A 57 4.41 -4.95 1.02
C HIS A 57 4.64 -5.32 -0.46
N PHE A 58 3.98 -4.60 -1.36
CA PHE A 58 4.09 -4.79 -2.80
C PHE A 58 4.70 -3.58 -3.51
N HIS A 59 5.69 -3.85 -4.34
CA HIS A 59 6.40 -2.92 -5.22
C HIS A 59 7.27 -1.87 -4.50
N GLY A 60 8.56 -1.84 -4.84
CA GLY A 60 9.53 -0.92 -4.23
C GLY A 60 10.73 -1.63 -3.61
N SER A 61 11.71 -0.86 -3.18
CA SER A 61 12.93 -1.37 -2.55
C SER A 61 12.68 -1.77 -1.10
N LYS A 62 13.14 -2.96 -0.70
CA LYS A 62 12.84 -3.53 0.63
C LYS A 62 13.24 -2.66 1.83
N TYR A 63 14.27 -1.82 1.70
CA TYR A 63 14.81 -1.05 2.82
C TYR A 63 13.81 -0.04 3.41
N VAL A 64 12.83 0.44 2.61
CA VAL A 64 11.81 1.39 3.10
C VAL A 64 10.76 0.66 3.97
N PRO A 65 10.11 -0.44 3.52
CA PRO A 65 9.28 -1.24 4.41
C PRO A 65 10.03 -1.83 5.61
N GLU A 66 11.30 -2.24 5.45
CA GLU A 66 12.14 -2.70 6.57
C GLU A 66 12.30 -1.60 7.62
N ASN A 67 12.58 -0.37 7.20
CA ASN A 67 12.63 0.79 8.10
C ASN A 67 11.27 1.08 8.75
N ALA A 68 10.17 0.94 8.02
CA ALA A 68 8.83 1.17 8.53
C ALA A 68 8.47 0.18 9.66
N VAL A 69 8.67 -1.12 9.45
CA VAL A 69 8.35 -2.13 10.49
C VAL A 69 9.32 -2.08 11.67
N TYR A 70 10.58 -1.70 11.44
CA TYR A 70 11.57 -1.53 12.51
C TYR A 70 11.17 -0.41 13.49
N ASN A 71 10.54 0.65 12.99
CA ASN A 71 10.10 1.79 13.79
C ASN A 71 8.59 1.76 14.10
N ALA A 72 7.90 0.66 13.81
CA ALA A 72 6.46 0.54 14.02
C ALA A 72 6.12 0.47 15.51
N SER A 73 4.94 0.98 15.88
CA SER A 73 4.43 0.92 17.26
C SER A 73 4.07 -0.51 17.72
N GLN A 74 4.03 -1.48 16.80
CA GLN A 74 3.69 -2.87 17.07
C GLN A 74 4.66 -3.83 16.38
N PRO A 75 4.93 -5.00 16.98
CA PRO A 75 5.81 -6.01 16.39
C PRO A 75 5.20 -6.62 15.12
N LEU A 76 5.95 -6.55 14.02
CA LEU A 76 5.53 -7.04 12.71
C LEU A 76 6.57 -7.98 12.08
N ILE A 77 6.08 -9.06 11.46
CA ILE A 77 6.77 -9.77 10.39
C ILE A 77 6.52 -8.99 9.10
N LEU A 78 7.58 -8.73 8.33
CA LEU A 78 7.50 -8.09 7.02
C LEU A 78 7.81 -9.09 5.91
N ALA A 79 7.00 -9.09 4.86
CA ALA A 79 7.33 -9.67 3.57
C ALA A 79 7.25 -8.61 2.47
N VAL A 80 8.27 -8.50 1.64
CA VAL A 80 8.35 -7.56 0.51
C VAL A 80 8.39 -8.32 -0.81
N ALA A 81 7.38 -8.11 -1.65
CA ALA A 81 7.28 -8.70 -2.98
C ALA A 81 7.41 -7.61 -4.05
N ASN A 82 8.57 -7.56 -4.72
CA ASN A 82 8.81 -6.68 -5.86
C ASN A 82 8.80 -7.48 -7.17
N LEU A 83 7.63 -7.58 -7.79
CA LEU A 83 7.38 -8.53 -8.88
C LEU A 83 7.72 -7.96 -10.27
N GLY A 84 7.87 -6.64 -10.40
CA GLY A 84 8.22 -5.98 -11.65
C GLY A 84 7.48 -4.67 -11.87
N PHE A 85 7.31 -4.30 -13.14
CA PHE A 85 6.67 -3.06 -13.57
C PHE A 85 5.22 -3.29 -13.99
N GLY A 86 4.35 -2.34 -13.68
CA GLY A 86 2.95 -2.37 -14.04
C GLY A 86 2.11 -3.26 -13.12
N SER A 87 0.87 -2.83 -12.85
CA SER A 87 0.01 -3.49 -11.86
C SER A 87 -0.46 -4.88 -12.28
N SER A 88 -0.48 -5.17 -13.58
CA SER A 88 -0.85 -6.49 -14.08
C SER A 88 0.10 -7.58 -13.59
N VAL A 89 1.41 -7.34 -13.51
CA VAL A 89 2.37 -8.35 -13.00
C VAL A 89 2.06 -8.74 -11.55
N TYR A 90 1.61 -7.77 -10.74
CA TYR A 90 1.18 -8.01 -9.37
C TYR A 90 -0.17 -8.72 -9.30
N GLU A 91 -1.11 -8.34 -10.16
CA GLU A 91 -2.43 -8.96 -10.24
C GLU A 91 -2.35 -10.45 -10.64
N HIS A 92 -1.60 -10.79 -11.69
CA HIS A 92 -1.45 -12.17 -12.15
C HIS A 92 -0.83 -13.10 -11.09
N ALA A 93 0.08 -12.58 -10.26
CA ALA A 93 0.71 -13.36 -9.19
C ALA A 93 -0.30 -13.85 -8.13
N PHE A 94 -1.46 -13.21 -8.02
CA PHE A 94 -2.53 -13.55 -7.07
C PHE A 94 -3.87 -13.86 -7.75
N GLU A 95 -3.86 -14.17 -9.05
CA GLU A 95 -5.06 -14.55 -9.80
C GLU A 95 -5.66 -15.86 -9.27
N LYS A 96 -4.80 -16.82 -8.91
CA LYS A 96 -5.20 -18.07 -8.26
C LYS A 96 -5.54 -17.80 -6.79
N PRO A 97 -6.74 -18.13 -6.30
CA PRO A 97 -7.11 -17.92 -4.90
C PRO A 97 -6.18 -18.60 -3.89
N THR A 98 -5.47 -19.67 -4.28
CA THR A 98 -4.53 -20.39 -3.41
C THR A 98 -3.18 -19.68 -3.21
N ALA A 99 -2.80 -18.74 -4.09
CA ALA A 99 -1.49 -18.10 -4.05
C ALA A 99 -1.26 -17.29 -2.77
N PHE A 100 -2.27 -16.54 -2.33
CA PHE A 100 -2.17 -15.71 -1.13
C PHE A 100 -2.07 -16.52 0.18
N PRO A 101 -2.93 -17.54 0.43
CA PRO A 101 -2.74 -18.47 1.54
C PRO A 101 -1.36 -19.14 1.52
N ALA A 102 -0.92 -19.66 0.37
CA ALA A 102 0.38 -20.33 0.25
C ALA A 102 1.54 -19.40 0.62
N LEU A 103 1.48 -18.13 0.22
CA LEU A 103 2.49 -17.12 0.60
C LEU A 103 2.53 -16.93 2.12
N ILE A 104 1.37 -16.76 2.77
CA ILE A 104 1.29 -16.59 4.22
C ILE A 104 1.86 -17.80 4.94
N GLU A 105 1.45 -19.01 4.55
CA GLU A 105 1.93 -20.26 5.15
C GLU A 105 3.46 -20.38 5.02
N THR A 106 3.98 -20.14 3.82
CA THR A 106 5.44 -20.20 3.55
C THR A 106 6.22 -19.20 4.41
N ILE A 107 5.71 -17.98 4.59
CA ILE A 107 6.32 -16.97 5.47
C ILE A 107 6.33 -17.47 6.92
N LEU A 108 5.17 -17.87 7.44
CA LEU A 108 5.03 -18.25 8.85
C LEU A 108 5.85 -19.51 9.18
N ASP A 109 5.88 -20.50 8.30
CA ASP A 109 6.71 -21.69 8.47
C ASP A 109 8.19 -21.37 8.46
N SER A 110 8.61 -20.50 7.54
CA SER A 110 10.00 -20.07 7.43
C SER A 110 10.47 -19.27 8.64
N VAL A 111 9.62 -18.42 9.21
CA VAL A 111 9.93 -17.68 10.44
C VAL A 111 9.99 -18.63 11.63
N SER A 112 8.98 -19.50 11.80
CA SER A 112 8.90 -20.44 12.92
C SER A 112 10.10 -21.39 12.97
N ALA A 113 10.53 -21.92 11.82
CA ALA A 113 11.68 -22.82 11.71
C ALA A 113 13.03 -22.17 12.09
N ARG A 114 13.14 -20.84 12.01
CA ARG A 114 14.40 -20.13 12.27
C ARG A 114 14.53 -19.62 13.71
N LYS A 115 13.42 -19.37 14.40
CA LYS A 115 13.44 -18.65 15.69
C LYS A 115 12.52 -19.21 16.78
N SER A 116 11.94 -20.40 16.60
CA SER A 116 11.00 -20.99 17.57
C SER A 116 9.84 -20.04 17.94
N ILE A 117 9.51 -19.10 17.03
CA ILE A 117 8.30 -18.28 17.15
C ILE A 117 7.12 -19.22 16.93
N GLU A 118 6.15 -19.18 17.85
CA GLU A 118 4.96 -20.00 17.75
C GLU A 118 4.15 -19.60 16.50
N ARG A 119 3.75 -20.60 15.72
CA ARG A 119 2.89 -20.38 14.56
C ARG A 119 1.48 -20.02 15.02
N LYS A 120 1.19 -18.71 15.04
CA LYS A 120 -0.16 -18.17 15.31
C LYS A 120 -0.81 -17.67 14.04
N SER A 121 -2.09 -17.31 14.15
CA SER A 121 -2.83 -16.63 13.08
C SER A 121 -2.71 -15.12 13.29
N PRO A 122 -1.77 -14.42 12.62
CA PRO A 122 -1.57 -12.99 12.82
C PRO A 122 -2.72 -12.19 12.21
N GLN A 123 -2.90 -10.95 12.67
CA GLN A 123 -3.59 -9.95 11.85
C GLN A 123 -2.75 -9.70 10.60
N ILE A 124 -3.41 -9.52 9.46
CA ILE A 124 -2.73 -9.34 8.18
C ILE A 124 -2.99 -7.95 7.64
N TYR A 125 -1.90 -7.24 7.38
CA TYR A 125 -1.87 -5.93 6.77
C TYR A 125 -1.23 -6.04 5.38
N LEU A 126 -1.80 -5.34 4.41
CA LEU A 126 -1.21 -5.17 3.09
C LEU A 126 -0.77 -3.72 2.91
N SER A 127 0.39 -3.50 2.31
CA SER A 127 0.76 -2.19 1.80
C SER A 127 1.21 -2.30 0.36
N SER A 128 0.98 -1.27 -0.42
CA SER A 128 1.46 -1.23 -1.81
C SER A 128 1.81 0.17 -2.23
N PHE A 129 2.89 0.29 -3.00
CA PHE A 129 3.26 1.51 -3.68
C PHE A 129 2.99 1.40 -5.18
N SER A 130 2.47 2.45 -5.81
CA SER A 130 2.33 2.55 -7.26
C SER A 130 1.69 1.28 -7.86
N ALA A 131 2.36 0.59 -8.79
CA ALA A 131 1.92 -0.66 -9.42
C ALA A 131 1.53 -1.80 -8.46
N GLY A 132 2.04 -1.81 -7.23
CA GLY A 132 1.78 -2.86 -6.24
C GLY A 132 0.30 -3.05 -5.90
N TYR A 133 -0.55 -2.03 -6.14
CA TYR A 133 -1.99 -2.10 -5.88
C TYR A 133 -2.68 -3.24 -6.66
N GLY A 134 -2.10 -3.71 -7.77
CA GLY A 134 -2.60 -4.84 -8.53
C GLY A 134 -2.67 -6.14 -7.71
N ALA A 135 -1.68 -6.37 -6.84
CA ALA A 135 -1.70 -7.50 -5.91
C ALA A 135 -2.83 -7.34 -4.90
N VAL A 136 -2.96 -6.14 -4.31
CA VAL A 136 -4.02 -5.84 -3.33
C VAL A 136 -5.39 -6.05 -3.96
N ARG A 137 -5.63 -5.57 -5.19
CA ARG A 137 -6.88 -5.80 -5.94
C ARG A 137 -7.19 -7.29 -6.09
N ALA A 138 -6.22 -8.08 -6.57
CA ALA A 138 -6.40 -9.51 -6.77
C ALA A 138 -6.65 -10.27 -5.45
N ILE A 139 -5.95 -9.90 -4.38
CA ILE A 139 -6.12 -10.51 -3.05
C ILE A 139 -7.50 -10.19 -2.48
N LEU A 140 -7.94 -8.94 -2.53
CA LEU A 140 -9.25 -8.54 -1.98
C LEU A 140 -10.41 -9.28 -2.65
N LYS A 141 -10.32 -9.61 -3.94
CA LYS A 141 -11.35 -10.36 -4.66
C LYS A 141 -11.74 -11.67 -3.98
N ASN A 142 -10.78 -12.37 -3.37
CA ASN A 142 -10.99 -13.70 -2.78
C ASN A 142 -10.77 -13.75 -1.26
N HIS A 143 -10.01 -12.81 -0.69
CA HIS A 143 -9.50 -12.88 0.68
C HIS A 143 -9.84 -11.67 1.56
N LEU A 144 -10.80 -10.84 1.14
CA LEU A 144 -11.21 -9.63 1.86
C LEU A 144 -11.46 -9.85 3.37
N LYS A 145 -12.02 -11.00 3.77
CA LYS A 145 -12.26 -11.32 5.19
C LYS A 145 -10.97 -11.49 5.99
N ARG A 146 -9.92 -12.04 5.37
CA ARG A 146 -8.65 -12.40 6.02
C ARG A 146 -7.74 -11.19 6.27
N ILE A 147 -7.91 -10.12 5.50
CA ILE A 147 -7.13 -8.87 5.60
C ILE A 147 -7.71 -7.99 6.69
N ASN A 148 -6.86 -7.42 7.55
CA ASN A 148 -7.23 -6.55 8.65
C ASN A 148 -7.03 -5.07 8.32
N GLY A 149 -6.00 -4.76 7.54
CA GLY A 149 -5.85 -3.41 7.02
C GLY A 149 -5.07 -3.32 5.71
N ILE A 150 -5.27 -2.21 5.00
CA ILE A 150 -4.56 -1.91 3.76
C ILE A 150 -4.01 -0.47 3.76
N ILE A 151 -2.82 -0.29 3.19
CA ILE A 151 -2.21 1.01 2.90
C ILE A 151 -1.93 1.10 1.40
N LEU A 152 -2.52 2.07 0.72
CA LEU A 152 -2.28 2.35 -0.70
C LEU A 152 -1.49 3.65 -0.83
N LEU A 153 -0.21 3.52 -1.19
CA LEU A 153 0.74 4.63 -1.31
C LEU A 153 0.79 5.09 -2.77
N ASP A 154 0.06 6.17 -3.06
CA ASP A 154 -0.06 6.78 -4.39
C ASP A 154 -0.19 5.73 -5.51
N GLY A 155 -1.03 4.72 -5.28
CA GLY A 155 -1.08 3.52 -6.11
C GLY A 155 -2.48 3.08 -6.54
N LEU A 156 -3.56 3.65 -5.99
CA LEU A 156 -4.90 3.24 -6.41
C LEU A 156 -5.22 3.81 -7.80
N HIS A 157 -5.12 2.98 -8.83
CA HIS A 157 -5.45 3.37 -10.21
C HIS A 157 -6.56 2.49 -10.79
N THR A 158 -7.19 2.96 -11.87
CA THR A 158 -8.09 2.17 -12.69
C THR A 158 -8.05 2.63 -14.15
N ASP A 159 -8.66 1.87 -15.05
CA ASP A 159 -8.77 2.26 -16.46
C ASP A 159 -9.86 3.30 -16.66
N TYR A 160 -9.76 4.08 -17.73
CA TYR A 160 -10.88 4.87 -18.23
C TYR A 160 -11.82 4.02 -19.09
N VAL A 161 -13.10 4.39 -19.10
CA VAL A 161 -14.15 3.85 -19.96
C VAL A 161 -14.83 5.03 -20.69
N PRO A 162 -14.69 5.14 -22.03
CA PRO A 162 -13.84 4.35 -22.92
C PRO A 162 -12.33 4.47 -22.62
N THR A 163 -11.55 3.49 -23.07
CA THR A 163 -10.10 3.43 -22.87
C THR A 163 -9.42 4.75 -23.26
N ARG A 164 -8.63 5.32 -22.34
CA ARG A 164 -7.90 6.61 -22.46
C ARG A 164 -8.75 7.86 -22.62
N GLN A 165 -10.08 7.78 -22.49
CA GLN A 165 -10.91 8.97 -22.43
C GLN A 165 -10.93 9.48 -20.98
N VAL A 166 -10.14 10.51 -20.70
CA VAL A 166 -10.05 11.13 -19.35
C VAL A 166 -11.39 11.74 -18.92
N LEU A 167 -11.59 11.94 -17.61
CA LEU A 167 -12.85 12.48 -17.07
C LEU A 167 -13.20 13.86 -17.66
N ALA A 168 -12.21 14.74 -17.82
CA ALA A 168 -12.39 16.07 -18.42
C ALA A 168 -12.87 16.04 -19.89
N LYS A 169 -12.76 14.88 -20.56
CA LYS A 169 -13.26 14.63 -21.92
C LYS A 169 -14.54 13.78 -21.93
N GLY A 170 -15.25 13.69 -20.81
CA GLY A 170 -16.50 12.94 -20.68
C GLY A 170 -16.33 11.43 -20.54
N GLY A 171 -15.11 10.93 -20.27
CA GLY A 171 -14.91 9.54 -19.91
C GLY A 171 -15.35 9.24 -18.47
N SER A 172 -15.29 7.96 -18.11
CA SER A 172 -15.64 7.49 -16.78
C SER A 172 -14.56 6.55 -16.23
N LEU A 173 -14.55 6.32 -14.92
CA LEU A 173 -13.65 5.36 -14.30
C LEU A 173 -14.22 3.94 -14.44
N ASN A 174 -13.35 2.96 -14.68
CA ASN A 174 -13.72 1.56 -14.55
C ASN A 174 -13.99 1.24 -13.06
N SER A 175 -15.27 1.29 -12.70
CA SER A 175 -15.78 1.10 -11.34
C SER A 175 -15.71 -0.35 -10.87
N GLU A 176 -15.75 -1.32 -11.79
CA GLU A 176 -15.64 -2.74 -11.46
C GLU A 176 -14.28 -3.04 -10.80
N LYS A 177 -13.20 -2.47 -11.33
CA LYS A 177 -11.85 -2.59 -10.76
C LYS A 177 -11.67 -1.90 -9.40
N LEU A 178 -12.60 -1.03 -9.01
CA LEU A 178 -12.62 -0.34 -7.71
C LEU A 178 -13.58 -0.99 -6.71
N ALA A 179 -14.43 -1.93 -7.14
CA ALA A 179 -15.55 -2.42 -6.34
C ALA A 179 -15.12 -3.06 -5.00
N ASP A 180 -14.05 -3.86 -5.01
CA ASP A 180 -13.58 -4.53 -3.79
C ASP A 180 -12.86 -3.58 -2.82
N PHE A 181 -12.24 -2.50 -3.32
CA PHE A 181 -11.73 -1.41 -2.48
C PHE A 181 -12.87 -0.66 -1.80
N ILE A 182 -13.97 -0.40 -2.51
CA ILE A 182 -15.17 0.20 -1.92
C ILE A 182 -15.78 -0.71 -0.84
N LYS A 183 -15.86 -2.03 -1.09
CA LYS A 183 -16.32 -3.00 -0.08
C LYS A 183 -15.42 -2.97 1.15
N PHE A 184 -14.10 -2.96 0.97
CA PHE A 184 -13.14 -2.87 2.08
C PHE A 184 -13.29 -1.54 2.84
N GLY A 185 -13.46 -0.43 2.13
CA GLY A 185 -13.73 0.89 2.70
C GLY A 185 -15.00 0.92 3.55
N ARG A 186 -16.10 0.27 3.13
CA ARG A 186 -17.32 0.14 3.95
C ARG A 186 -17.06 -0.62 5.26
N LEU A 187 -16.25 -1.68 5.22
CA LEU A 187 -15.86 -2.39 6.44
C LEU A 187 -14.98 -1.53 7.35
N ALA A 188 -14.13 -0.68 6.77
CA ALA A 188 -13.32 0.27 7.53
C ALA A 188 -14.19 1.37 8.18
N LEU A 189 -15.23 1.85 7.48
CA LEU A 189 -16.23 2.75 8.05
C LEU A 189 -17.04 2.10 9.18
N ALA A 190 -17.22 0.79 9.15
CA ALA A 190 -17.83 0.02 10.24
C ALA A 190 -16.82 -0.35 11.36
N ASP A 191 -15.60 0.20 11.32
CA ASP A 191 -14.49 -0.06 12.24
C ASP A 191 -14.04 -1.54 12.34
N GLN A 192 -14.37 -2.35 11.32
CA GLN A 192 -13.99 -3.76 11.26
C GLN A 192 -12.62 -3.97 10.61
N LYS A 193 -12.13 -2.95 9.89
CA LYS A 193 -10.91 -2.96 9.09
C LYS A 193 -10.23 -1.60 9.17
N LYS A 194 -8.94 -1.51 8.83
CA LYS A 194 -8.23 -0.24 8.71
C LYS A 194 -7.80 0.01 7.26
N MET A 195 -8.06 1.18 6.72
CA MET A 195 -7.74 1.52 5.33
C MET A 195 -7.15 2.91 5.27
N LEU A 196 -5.94 3.01 4.75
CA LEU A 196 -5.28 4.28 4.45
C LEU A 196 -5.00 4.37 2.95
N ILE A 197 -5.44 5.46 2.34
CA ILE A 197 -5.07 5.83 0.97
C ILE A 197 -4.31 7.14 1.04
N THR A 198 -3.18 7.20 0.34
CA THR A 198 -2.50 8.46 0.08
C THR A 198 -2.45 8.67 -1.43
N HIS A 199 -2.65 9.91 -1.89
CA HIS A 199 -2.53 10.25 -3.29
C HIS A 199 -1.78 11.57 -3.47
N SER A 200 -1.05 11.67 -4.58
CA SER A 200 -0.50 12.92 -5.09
C SER A 200 -1.41 13.49 -6.17
N GLU A 201 -1.00 14.59 -6.79
CA GLU A 201 -1.64 15.17 -7.97
C GLU A 201 -1.08 14.56 -9.26
N ILE A 202 -0.41 13.39 -9.18
CA ILE A 202 0.19 12.77 -10.34
C ILE A 202 -0.87 12.42 -11.40
N PHE A 203 -0.67 12.88 -12.63
CA PHE A 203 -1.60 12.65 -13.73
C PHE A 203 -0.97 11.82 -14.87
N PRO A 204 -1.25 10.49 -14.93
CA PRO A 204 -0.65 9.61 -15.94
C PRO A 204 -1.17 9.80 -17.37
N GLY A 205 -2.37 10.38 -17.52
CA GLY A 205 -3.07 10.64 -18.80
C GLY A 205 -3.56 9.41 -19.58
N THR A 206 -3.01 8.22 -19.34
CA THR A 206 -3.36 6.96 -20.04
C THR A 206 -4.27 6.04 -19.22
N TYR A 207 -4.35 6.27 -17.92
CA TYR A 207 -5.23 5.62 -16.94
C TYR A 207 -5.55 6.64 -15.84
N ALA A 208 -6.52 6.33 -14.97
CA ALA A 208 -6.98 7.23 -13.93
C ALA A 208 -5.88 7.54 -12.91
N SER A 209 -5.73 8.82 -12.56
CA SER A 209 -4.85 9.25 -11.48
C SER A 209 -5.33 8.75 -10.11
N THR A 210 -4.44 8.77 -9.13
CA THR A 210 -4.77 8.47 -7.73
C THR A 210 -5.67 9.54 -7.11
N THR A 211 -5.61 10.79 -7.58
CA THR A 211 -6.58 11.83 -7.21
C THR A 211 -7.99 11.47 -7.70
N GLU A 212 -8.15 11.10 -8.97
CA GLU A 212 -9.47 10.73 -9.52
C GLU A 212 -10.08 9.50 -8.83
N THR A 213 -9.27 8.50 -8.49
CA THR A 213 -9.75 7.32 -7.75
C THR A 213 -10.03 7.62 -6.28
N ALA A 214 -9.27 8.50 -5.64
CA ALA A 214 -9.57 8.98 -4.28
C ALA A 214 -10.90 9.73 -4.24
N ASP A 215 -11.14 10.63 -5.20
CA ASP A 215 -12.41 11.35 -5.34
C ASP A 215 -13.58 10.38 -5.54
N TYR A 216 -13.38 9.36 -6.38
CA TYR A 216 -14.36 8.30 -6.58
C TYR A 216 -14.65 7.52 -5.30
N MET A 217 -13.63 7.18 -4.51
CA MET A 217 -13.80 6.49 -3.21
C MET A 217 -14.61 7.33 -2.23
N ILE A 218 -14.25 8.61 -2.08
CA ILE A 218 -14.93 9.57 -1.18
C ILE A 218 -16.40 9.70 -1.56
N LYS A 219 -16.68 9.94 -2.85
CA LYS A 219 -18.06 10.05 -3.37
C LYS A 219 -18.85 8.75 -3.17
N SER A 220 -18.27 7.62 -3.53
CA SER A 220 -18.95 6.31 -3.47
C SER A 220 -19.23 5.82 -2.06
N LEU A 221 -18.52 6.36 -1.07
CA LEU A 221 -18.70 6.08 0.35
C LEU A 221 -19.46 7.18 1.08
N ASN A 222 -19.93 8.21 0.37
CA ASN A 222 -20.64 9.37 0.91
C ASN A 222 -19.87 10.08 2.05
N LEU A 223 -18.56 10.26 1.84
CA LEU A 223 -17.67 10.94 2.79
C LEU A 223 -17.46 12.39 2.40
N GLN A 224 -17.02 13.19 3.37
CA GLN A 224 -16.61 14.58 3.16
C GLN A 224 -15.09 14.68 3.11
N ARG A 225 -14.59 15.64 2.33
CA ARG A 225 -13.17 15.97 2.24
C ARG A 225 -12.95 17.34 2.85
N ASP A 226 -12.07 17.39 3.83
CA ASP A 226 -11.65 18.63 4.47
C ASP A 226 -10.40 19.16 3.76
N SER A 227 -10.44 20.43 3.35
CA SER A 227 -9.26 21.13 2.85
C SER A 227 -8.36 21.50 4.02
N VAL A 228 -7.08 21.14 3.94
CA VAL A 228 -6.08 21.44 4.97
C VAL A 228 -4.80 21.98 4.34
N LEU A 229 -3.93 22.56 5.16
CA LEU A 229 -2.57 22.90 4.77
C LEU A 229 -1.64 22.50 5.91
N LYS A 230 -1.11 21.27 5.84
CA LYS A 230 -0.23 20.70 6.87
C LYS A 230 1.02 20.12 6.20
N TRP A 231 2.11 20.00 6.96
CA TRP A 231 3.24 19.19 6.53
C TRP A 231 2.93 17.71 6.75
N GLY A 232 3.40 16.89 5.83
CA GLY A 232 3.41 15.44 5.92
C GLY A 232 4.83 14.87 5.90
N PRO A 233 4.94 13.54 5.78
CA PRO A 233 6.22 12.83 5.73
C PRO A 233 7.13 13.41 4.66
N ASN A 234 8.44 13.34 4.88
CA ASN A 234 9.47 13.69 3.88
C ASN A 234 9.37 15.10 3.26
N GLY A 235 8.66 16.02 3.90
CA GLY A 235 8.42 17.38 3.38
C GLY A 235 7.27 17.47 2.38
N MET A 236 6.40 16.44 2.31
CA MET A 236 5.16 16.49 1.55
C MET A 236 4.21 17.55 2.13
N GLN A 237 3.35 18.13 1.30
CA GLN A 237 2.33 19.09 1.73
C GLN A 237 0.95 18.44 1.64
N LEU A 238 0.30 18.23 2.79
CA LEU A 238 -1.05 17.69 2.86
C LEU A 238 -2.05 18.81 2.53
N LEU A 239 -2.83 18.58 1.47
CA LEU A 239 -3.86 19.51 0.96
C LEU A 239 -5.28 19.09 1.36
N SER A 240 -5.50 17.80 1.60
CA SER A 240 -6.81 17.31 2.00
C SER A 240 -6.75 16.08 2.88
N GLU A 241 -7.74 15.97 3.76
CA GLU A 241 -7.92 14.86 4.67
C GLU A 241 -9.40 14.44 4.66
N THR A 242 -9.65 13.15 4.51
CA THR A 242 -10.94 12.52 4.77
C THR A 242 -10.71 11.42 5.78
N HIS A 243 -11.36 11.50 6.94
CA HIS A 243 -11.24 10.49 7.97
C HIS A 243 -12.61 10.16 8.56
N GLN A 244 -12.91 8.86 8.65
CA GLN A 244 -14.05 8.34 9.39
C GLN A 244 -13.76 6.91 9.85
N ASN A 245 -13.76 6.69 11.17
CA ASN A 245 -13.47 5.41 11.80
C ASN A 245 -12.17 4.78 11.27
N GLY A 246 -12.23 3.57 10.72
CA GLY A 246 -11.07 2.87 10.19
C GLY A 246 -10.58 3.36 8.83
N LEU A 247 -11.25 4.32 8.17
CA LEU A 247 -10.88 4.80 6.84
C LEU A 247 -10.26 6.20 6.89
N THR A 248 -9.09 6.35 6.28
CA THR A 248 -8.38 7.61 6.09
C THR A 248 -7.93 7.76 4.64
N ILE A 249 -8.15 8.92 4.04
CA ILE A 249 -7.68 9.29 2.69
C ILE A 249 -6.96 10.64 2.80
N LEU A 250 -5.69 10.66 2.40
CA LEU A 250 -4.80 11.83 2.49
C LEU A 250 -4.37 12.27 1.09
N GLY A 251 -4.67 13.52 0.73
CA GLY A 251 -4.28 14.11 -0.54
C GLY A 251 -3.13 15.08 -0.38
N PHE A 252 -2.04 14.85 -1.11
CA PHE A 252 -0.82 15.65 -1.04
C PHE A 252 -0.57 16.41 -2.34
N ALA A 253 0.08 17.57 -2.23
CA ALA A 253 0.51 18.37 -3.35
C ALA A 253 1.65 17.70 -4.13
N GLY A 254 1.64 17.88 -5.44
CA GLY A 254 2.76 17.54 -6.31
C GLY A 254 2.41 16.53 -7.39
N ASN A 255 3.02 16.71 -8.56
CA ASN A 255 2.80 15.92 -9.76
C ASN A 255 4.14 15.54 -10.41
N SER A 256 5.26 15.66 -9.70
CA SER A 256 6.59 15.25 -10.20
C SER A 256 6.91 13.79 -9.83
N ALA A 257 7.95 13.21 -10.43
CA ALA A 257 8.38 11.86 -10.07
C ALA A 257 8.85 11.75 -8.59
N PRO A 258 9.59 12.73 -8.03
CA PRO A 258 9.88 12.74 -6.60
C PRO A 258 8.65 12.75 -5.69
N ASP A 259 7.58 13.47 -6.06
CA ASP A 259 6.33 13.49 -5.28
C ASP A 259 5.73 12.10 -5.12
N HIS A 260 5.64 11.36 -6.23
CA HIS A 260 5.18 9.98 -6.23
C HIS A 260 6.03 9.11 -5.30
N ILE A 261 7.36 9.27 -5.34
CA ILE A 261 8.30 8.51 -4.52
C ILE A 261 8.19 8.88 -3.03
N ASP A 262 7.84 10.12 -2.68
CA ASP A 262 7.70 10.55 -1.28
C ASP A 262 6.65 9.72 -0.53
N HIS A 263 5.57 9.32 -1.21
CA HIS A 263 4.55 8.45 -0.62
C HIS A 263 5.13 7.10 -0.18
N PHE A 264 6.03 6.53 -0.98
CA PHE A 264 6.71 5.29 -0.61
C PHE A 264 7.59 5.50 0.63
N HIS A 265 8.42 6.54 0.61
CA HIS A 265 9.27 6.88 1.75
C HIS A 265 8.51 7.36 2.98
N GLY A 266 7.23 7.74 2.85
CA GLY A 266 6.36 8.09 3.97
C GLY A 266 5.77 6.88 4.69
N LEU A 267 6.01 5.67 4.19
CA LEU A 267 5.46 4.43 4.76
C LEU A 267 5.68 4.28 6.28
N PRO A 268 6.82 4.62 6.90
CA PRO A 268 6.97 4.51 8.36
C PRO A 268 5.90 5.29 9.15
N GLU A 269 5.60 6.50 8.70
CA GLU A 269 4.61 7.37 9.36
C GLU A 269 3.19 6.90 9.06
N PHE A 270 2.92 6.54 7.80
CA PHE A 270 1.62 6.02 7.37
C PHE A 270 1.26 4.66 7.98
N LEU A 271 2.24 3.81 8.25
CA LEU A 271 2.04 2.53 8.91
C LEU A 271 1.54 2.73 10.34
N ASN A 272 2.12 3.67 11.09
CA ASN A 272 1.67 3.96 12.45
C ASN A 272 0.23 4.50 12.50
N VAL A 273 -0.22 5.25 11.49
CA VAL A 273 -1.63 5.69 11.38
C VAL A 273 -2.63 4.52 11.43
N ILE A 274 -2.30 3.37 10.85
CA ILE A 274 -3.20 2.21 10.84
C ILE A 274 -3.01 1.27 12.03
N LEU A 275 -1.82 1.27 12.64
CA LEU A 275 -1.51 0.41 13.79
C LEU A 275 -2.01 1.05 15.09
N ASP A 276 -1.86 2.36 15.23
CA ASP A 276 -2.23 3.07 16.46
C ASP A 276 -3.74 2.96 16.69
N LYS A 277 -4.10 2.31 17.81
CA LYS A 277 -5.48 2.26 18.28
C LYS A 277 -5.83 3.64 18.84
N LYS A 278 -6.58 4.44 18.08
CA LYS A 278 -7.36 5.54 18.65
C LYS A 278 -8.54 4.98 19.44
#